data_AF-A0A8T5MQI4-F1
#
_entry.id   AF-A0A8T5MQI4-F1
#
_cell.length_a   1.000
_cell.length_b   1.000
_cell.length_c   1.000
_cell.angle_alpha   90.00
_cell.angle_beta   90.00
_cell.angle_gamma   90.00
#
_symmetry.space_group_name_H-M   'P 1'
#
loop_
_entity.id
_entity.type
_entity.pdbx_description
1 polymer ?
#
loop_
_entity_poly.entity_id
_entity_poly.type
_entity_poly.pdbx_seq_one_letter_code
_entity_poly.pdbx_strand_id
1 'polypeptide(L)'
;MDEIKEAFKKVKNEIDNLKEDSFKIKEVLYEMGIFLEKINGDLLNLEKGIQTDKEKSVAPLFQNKTISSDIKVQKAQNLGISRGNEGVQTDRQTDEQTDRRGEIYPSQRKKETVTEEISSLEKAANLLDSLDGLKKEIRLKFKHLTKQEMLVFSTIYQLEEEKGFSDYKSISERLDLTESSIRDYTRRLVQKGIPLEKVKIRNKEVRFMVSPNLKKVASLNTILRLVDL
;
A
#
# COMPACT_ATOMS: atom_id res chain seq x y z
N MET A 1 8.57 36.38 45.54
CA MET A 1 8.54 34.99 46.03
C MET A 1 7.21 34.30 45.67
N ASP A 2 6.07 34.98 45.78
CA ASP A 2 4.76 34.35 45.56
C ASP A 2 4.39 34.10 44.10
N GLU A 3 4.77 34.99 43.18
CA GLU A 3 4.57 34.80 41.73
C GLU A 3 5.28 33.56 41.18
N ILE A 4 6.48 33.28 41.68
CA ILE A 4 7.26 32.08 41.31
C ILE A 4 6.51 30.82 41.77
N LYS A 5 5.99 30.81 43.01
CA LYS A 5 5.21 29.68 43.52
C LYS A 5 3.93 29.45 42.72
N GLU A 6 3.26 30.52 42.29
CA GLU A 6 2.07 30.43 41.46
C GLU A 6 2.38 29.87 40.06
N ALA A 7 3.46 30.32 39.43
CA ALA A 7 3.92 29.80 38.15
C ALA A 7 4.23 28.29 38.23
N PHE A 8 4.94 27.84 39.26
CA PHE A 8 5.20 26.41 39.48
C PHE A 8 3.92 25.60 39.73
N LYS A 9 2.94 26.17 40.42
CA LYS A 9 1.63 25.52 40.63
C LYS A 9 0.86 25.35 39.31
N LYS A 10 0.89 26.35 38.42
CA LYS A 10 0.29 26.27 37.08
C LYS A 10 0.95 25.20 36.22
N VAL A 11 2.28 25.20 36.15
CA VAL A 11 3.05 24.19 35.40
C VAL A 11 2.77 22.79 35.91
N LYS A 12 2.67 22.61 37.24
CA LYS A 12 2.32 21.30 37.81
C LYS A 12 0.93 20.83 37.38
N ASN A 13 -0.07 21.72 37.43
CA ASN A 13 -1.42 21.39 36.95
C ASN A 13 -1.43 21.05 35.45
N GLU A 14 -0.70 21.79 34.63
CA GLU A 14 -0.60 21.50 33.19
C GLU A 14 0.05 20.13 32.93
N ILE A 15 1.10 19.77 33.68
CA ILE A 15 1.74 18.46 33.59
C ILE A 15 0.76 17.34 34.00
N ASP A 16 -0.03 17.55 35.04
CA ASP A 16 -1.01 16.57 35.49
C ASP A 16 -2.16 16.42 34.48
N ASN A 17 -2.64 17.52 33.89
CA ASN A 17 -3.60 17.49 32.79
C ASN A 17 -3.04 16.75 31.56
N LEU A 18 -1.79 17.02 31.18
CA LEU A 18 -1.13 16.33 30.06
C LEU A 18 -1.00 14.82 30.29
N LYS A 19 -0.75 14.39 31.54
CA LYS A 19 -0.73 12.96 31.88
C LYS A 19 -2.11 12.34 31.73
N GLU A 20 -3.16 13.02 32.15
CA GLU A 20 -4.53 12.55 32.00
C GLU A 20 -4.92 12.42 30.52
N ASP A 21 -4.60 13.42 29.71
CA ASP A 21 -4.83 13.39 28.27
C ASP A 21 -4.02 12.28 27.59
N SER A 22 -2.77 12.07 28.00
CA SER A 22 -1.95 10.96 27.52
C SER A 22 -2.58 9.61 27.84
N PHE A 23 -3.22 9.47 29.02
CA PHE A 23 -3.92 8.26 29.40
C PHE A 23 -5.17 8.03 28.54
N LYS A 24 -6.00 9.06 28.34
CA LYS A 24 -7.17 9.00 27.46
C LYS A 24 -6.81 8.66 26.02
N ILE A 25 -5.73 9.22 25.48
CA ILE A 25 -5.24 8.90 24.14
C ILE A 25 -4.84 7.43 24.03
N LYS A 26 -4.16 6.88 25.04
CA LYS A 26 -3.78 5.46 25.07
C LYS A 26 -5.00 4.54 25.10
N GLU A 27 -6.02 4.92 25.86
CA GLU A 27 -7.28 4.18 25.95
C GLU A 27 -7.99 4.13 24.59
N VAL A 28 -8.14 5.29 23.92
CA VAL A 28 -8.73 5.36 22.58
C VAL A 28 -7.93 4.54 21.55
N LEU A 29 -6.60 4.58 21.61
CA LEU A 29 -5.75 3.77 20.73
C LEU A 29 -5.94 2.27 20.95
N TYR A 30 -6.09 1.85 22.20
CA TYR A 30 -6.35 0.46 22.56
C TYR A 30 -7.72 -0.01 22.03
N GLU A 31 -8.78 0.78 22.24
CA GLU A 31 -10.11 0.49 21.70
C GLU A 31 -10.10 0.41 20.16
N MET A 32 -9.38 1.32 19.51
CA MET A 32 -9.25 1.31 18.05
C MET A 32 -8.52 0.06 17.54
N GLY A 33 -7.51 -0.43 18.27
CA GLY A 33 -6.83 -1.70 17.98
C GLY A 33 -7.78 -2.89 18.00
N ILE A 34 -8.58 -3.01 19.06
CA ILE A 34 -9.61 -4.06 19.19
C ILE A 34 -10.62 -3.99 18.04
N PHE A 35 -11.06 -2.79 17.66
CA PHE A 35 -11.99 -2.60 16.56
C PHE A 35 -11.42 -3.05 15.21
N LEU A 36 -10.13 -2.79 14.95
CA LEU A 36 -9.45 -3.24 13.73
C LEU A 36 -9.33 -4.76 13.67
N GLU A 37 -9.02 -5.43 14.78
CA GLU A 37 -8.98 -6.89 14.85
C GLU A 37 -10.34 -7.50 14.51
N LYS A 38 -11.42 -6.89 15.01
CA LYS A 38 -12.79 -7.32 14.72
C LYS A 38 -13.13 -7.19 13.23
N ILE A 39 -12.82 -6.05 12.61
CA ILE A 39 -13.03 -5.85 11.16
C ILE A 39 -12.26 -6.89 10.35
N ASN A 40 -11.03 -7.19 10.74
CA ASN A 40 -10.20 -8.15 10.02
C ASN A 40 -10.76 -9.59 10.12
N GLY A 41 -11.31 -9.96 11.28
CA GLY A 41 -12.03 -11.23 11.46
C GLY A 41 -13.27 -11.34 10.57
N ASP A 42 -14.05 -10.27 10.45
CA ASP A 42 -15.25 -10.23 9.61
C ASP A 42 -14.91 -10.34 8.10
N LEU A 43 -13.81 -9.71 7.66
CA LEU A 43 -13.29 -9.81 6.28
C LEU A 43 -12.89 -11.25 5.91
N LEU A 44 -12.20 -11.96 6.80
CA LEU A 44 -11.79 -13.36 6.59
C LEU A 44 -12.98 -14.32 6.51
N ASN A 45 -14.09 -14.00 7.18
CA ASN A 45 -15.33 -14.78 7.10
C ASN A 45 -16.10 -14.51 5.81
N LEU A 46 -16.01 -13.30 5.25
CA LEU A 46 -16.65 -12.94 3.98
C LEU A 46 -16.00 -13.66 2.78
N GLU A 47 -14.67 -13.81 2.79
CA GLU A 47 -13.94 -14.52 1.72
C GLU A 47 -14.28 -16.03 1.67
N LYS A 48 -14.63 -16.63 2.81
CA LYS A 48 -15.06 -18.04 2.88
C LYS A 48 -16.48 -18.28 2.38
N GLY A 49 -17.30 -17.23 2.22
CA GLY A 49 -18.68 -17.31 1.73
C GLY A 49 -18.85 -17.30 0.21
N ILE A 50 -17.76 -17.10 -0.55
CA ILE A 50 -17.80 -17.04 -2.02
C ILE A 50 -17.22 -18.34 -2.61
N GLN A 51 -17.89 -19.47 -2.36
CA GLN A 51 -17.73 -20.69 -3.15
C GLN A 51 -19.06 -21.04 -3.86
N THR A 52 -19.11 -20.63 -5.13
CA THR A 52 -19.74 -21.29 -6.29
C THR A 52 -21.13 -21.91 -6.17
N ASP A 53 -22.14 -21.17 -6.62
CA ASP A 53 -23.22 -21.72 -7.46
C ASP A 53 -23.02 -21.25 -8.91
N LYS A 54 -22.40 -22.11 -9.73
CA LYS A 54 -22.40 -21.95 -11.19
C LYS A 54 -23.71 -22.49 -11.73
N GLU A 55 -24.73 -21.63 -11.86
CA GLU A 55 -25.88 -21.94 -12.69
C GLU A 55 -25.46 -22.00 -14.17
N LYS A 56 -25.65 -23.17 -14.77
CA LYS A 56 -25.53 -23.40 -16.20
C LYS A 56 -26.74 -22.80 -16.90
N SER A 57 -26.59 -21.64 -17.53
CA SER A 57 -27.52 -21.21 -18.58
C SER A 57 -27.05 -21.76 -19.93
N VAL A 58 -27.86 -22.64 -20.50
CA VAL A 58 -27.70 -23.17 -21.86
C VAL A 58 -28.31 -22.14 -22.82
N ALA A 59 -27.49 -21.52 -23.66
CA ALA A 59 -27.94 -20.73 -24.80
C ALA A 59 -27.87 -21.58 -26.10
N PRO A 60 -28.84 -21.47 -27.02
CA PRO A 60 -28.88 -22.30 -28.22
C PRO A 60 -27.82 -21.87 -29.26
N LEU A 61 -27.09 -22.86 -29.78
CA LEU A 61 -26.13 -22.70 -30.87
C LEU A 61 -26.83 -22.32 -32.18
N PHE A 62 -26.47 -21.16 -32.74
CA PHE A 62 -26.62 -20.91 -34.17
C PHE A 62 -25.45 -21.56 -34.91
N GLN A 63 -25.79 -22.46 -35.84
CA GLN A 63 -24.85 -23.15 -36.73
C GLN A 63 -24.29 -22.16 -37.76
N ASN A 64 -22.98 -21.91 -37.73
CA ASN A 64 -22.25 -21.39 -38.88
C ASN A 64 -21.22 -22.43 -39.31
N LYS A 65 -21.47 -23.04 -40.48
CA LYS A 65 -20.53 -23.87 -41.23
C LYS A 65 -19.27 -23.07 -41.54
N THR A 66 -18.13 -23.48 -41.02
CA THR A 66 -16.83 -23.16 -41.62
C THR A 66 -15.95 -24.40 -41.62
N ILE A 67 -15.23 -24.53 -42.73
CA ILE A 67 -14.54 -25.69 -43.28
C ILE A 67 -13.44 -26.21 -42.34
N SER A 68 -13.45 -27.53 -42.16
CA SER A 68 -12.44 -28.33 -41.46
C SER A 68 -11.14 -28.36 -42.25
N SER A 69 -10.06 -27.82 -41.68
CA SER A 69 -8.69 -28.20 -42.04
C SER A 69 -7.94 -28.56 -40.78
N ASP A 70 -7.45 -29.80 -40.76
CA ASP A 70 -6.83 -30.51 -39.65
C ASP A 70 -5.66 -29.77 -38.99
N ILE A 71 -5.81 -29.41 -37.72
CA ILE A 71 -4.70 -29.11 -36.83
C ILE A 71 -4.65 -30.20 -35.76
N LYS A 72 -3.75 -31.17 -35.96
CA LYS A 72 -3.36 -32.16 -34.96
C LYS A 72 -2.71 -31.45 -33.77
N VAL A 73 -3.45 -31.30 -32.67
CA VAL A 73 -2.89 -30.90 -31.38
C VAL A 73 -2.17 -32.10 -30.78
N GLN A 74 -0.84 -32.00 -30.63
CA GLN A 74 -0.03 -32.98 -29.91
C GLN A 74 -0.46 -33.03 -28.43
N LYS A 75 -0.78 -34.24 -27.95
CA LYS A 75 -1.00 -34.53 -26.54
C LYS A 75 0.28 -34.24 -25.76
N ALA A 76 0.26 -33.26 -24.85
CA ALA A 76 1.27 -33.14 -23.81
C ALA A 76 1.14 -34.36 -22.89
N GLN A 77 2.17 -35.20 -22.86
CA GLN A 77 2.31 -36.28 -21.89
C GLN A 77 2.57 -35.67 -20.51
N ASN A 78 1.65 -35.91 -19.57
CA ASN A 78 1.89 -35.68 -18.15
C ASN A 78 3.00 -36.63 -17.68
N LEU A 79 4.20 -36.10 -17.50
CA LEU A 79 5.27 -36.81 -16.78
C LEU A 79 4.95 -36.75 -15.29
N GLY A 80 4.31 -37.81 -14.79
CA GLY A 80 4.29 -38.10 -13.37
C GLY A 80 5.65 -38.62 -12.94
N ILE A 81 6.37 -37.86 -12.12
CA ILE A 81 7.44 -38.41 -11.28
C ILE A 81 7.39 -37.70 -9.91
N SER A 82 6.87 -38.45 -8.94
CA SER A 82 7.11 -38.28 -7.51
C SER A 82 8.51 -38.79 -7.18
N ARG A 83 9.24 -38.04 -6.35
CA ARG A 83 10.24 -38.60 -5.42
C ARG A 83 10.11 -37.86 -4.11
N GLY A 84 9.55 -38.55 -3.13
CA GLY A 84 9.31 -38.05 -1.79
C GLY A 84 10.59 -37.58 -1.10
N ASN A 85 10.41 -36.66 -0.16
CA ASN A 85 11.37 -36.43 0.90
C ASN A 85 11.29 -37.61 1.89
N GLU A 86 11.68 -38.79 1.42
CA GLU A 86 12.16 -39.86 2.29
C GLU A 86 13.50 -39.40 2.87
N GLY A 87 13.58 -39.27 4.19
CA GLY A 87 14.87 -39.29 4.88
C GLY A 87 15.41 -37.96 5.41
N VAL A 88 14.64 -37.22 6.20
CA VAL A 88 15.24 -36.35 7.22
C VAL A 88 14.70 -36.74 8.60
N GLN A 89 15.32 -37.76 9.18
CA GLN A 89 15.42 -37.89 10.63
C GLN A 89 16.70 -37.16 11.04
N THR A 90 16.60 -36.16 11.91
CA THR A 90 16.92 -36.33 13.32
C THR A 90 16.71 -35.02 14.06
N ASP A 91 15.78 -35.10 15.00
CA ASP A 91 15.80 -34.53 16.34
C ASP A 91 17.21 -34.10 16.81
N ARG A 92 17.38 -32.80 17.07
CA ARG A 92 18.43 -32.29 17.94
C ARG A 92 17.79 -31.30 18.91
N GLN A 93 17.30 -31.85 20.01
CA GLN A 93 17.26 -31.14 21.29
C GLN A 93 18.66 -30.60 21.59
N THR A 94 18.73 -29.34 22.00
CA THR A 94 19.90 -28.83 22.71
C THR A 94 19.40 -28.35 24.07
N ASP A 95 19.59 -29.21 25.07
CA ASP A 95 19.64 -28.81 26.47
C ASP A 95 21.03 -28.21 26.71
N GLU A 96 21.11 -26.89 26.84
CA GLU A 96 22.22 -26.27 27.58
C GLU A 96 21.64 -25.22 28.53
N GLN A 97 21.30 -25.69 29.74
CA GLN A 97 21.37 -24.89 30.95
C GLN A 97 22.85 -24.63 31.27
N THR A 98 23.22 -23.37 31.45
CA THR A 98 24.37 -23.01 32.28
C THR A 98 23.94 -22.03 33.36
N ASP A 99 23.84 -22.55 34.59
CA ASP A 99 23.90 -21.76 35.80
C ASP A 99 25.27 -21.06 35.88
N ARG A 100 25.28 -19.72 35.87
CA ARG A 100 26.34 -18.95 36.53
C ARG A 100 25.72 -17.80 37.32
N ARG A 101 25.56 -18.05 38.63
CA ARG A 101 25.49 -17.03 39.66
C ARG A 101 26.83 -16.28 39.76
N GLY A 102 26.72 -14.98 40.01
CA GLY A 102 27.71 -14.18 40.74
C GLY A 102 28.47 -13.18 39.88
N GLU A 103 28.09 -11.90 39.93
CA GLU A 103 28.80 -10.92 40.74
C GLU A 103 28.11 -9.54 40.69
N ILE A 104 28.36 -8.79 41.75
CA ILE A 104 27.61 -7.65 42.23
C ILE A 104 28.56 -6.42 42.24
N TYR A 105 28.08 -5.31 41.63
CA TYR A 105 28.55 -3.89 41.66
C TYR A 105 29.87 -3.50 40.95
N PRO A 106 30.12 -2.21 40.59
CA PRO A 106 29.31 -0.97 40.73
C PRO A 106 29.17 -0.07 39.46
N SER A 107 28.23 0.87 39.52
CA SER A 107 28.14 2.16 38.82
C SER A 107 29.08 2.46 37.63
N GLN A 108 28.50 2.60 36.43
CA GLN A 108 29.05 3.46 35.39
C GLN A 108 27.98 4.40 34.80
N ARG A 109 28.04 5.63 35.34
CA ARG A 109 27.85 6.94 34.67
C ARG A 109 26.97 6.97 33.41
N LYS A 110 25.83 7.65 33.56
CA LYS A 110 25.13 8.36 32.48
C LYS A 110 26.13 9.03 31.52
N LYS A 111 26.22 8.49 30.30
CA LYS A 111 26.65 9.17 29.08
C LYS A 111 25.39 9.39 28.23
N GLU A 112 24.50 10.23 28.72
CA GLU A 112 23.45 10.84 27.90
C GLU A 112 24.09 12.09 27.28
N THR A 113 24.22 12.13 25.93
CA THR A 113 24.13 13.35 25.07
C THR A 113 24.76 13.24 23.67
N VAL A 114 25.57 12.22 23.34
CA VAL A 114 26.21 12.14 21.98
C VAL A 114 25.64 11.03 21.08
N THR A 115 25.03 9.99 21.66
CA THR A 115 24.52 8.84 20.90
C THR A 115 23.16 9.08 20.22
N GLU A 116 22.35 10.02 20.73
CA GLU A 116 21.05 10.34 20.11
C GLU A 116 21.18 11.15 18.82
N GLU A 117 22.19 12.03 18.71
CA GLU A 117 22.44 12.83 17.50
C GLU A 117 23.06 12.01 16.36
N ILE A 118 23.95 11.06 16.68
CA ILE A 118 24.47 10.12 15.66
C ILE A 118 23.32 9.22 15.17
N SER A 119 22.44 8.79 16.08
CA SER A 119 21.24 8.02 15.72
C SER A 119 20.28 8.83 14.83
N SER A 120 20.15 10.15 15.04
CA SER A 120 19.28 10.98 14.20
C SER A 120 19.86 11.21 12.80
N LEU A 121 21.18 11.36 12.67
CA LEU A 121 21.85 11.49 11.38
C LEU A 121 21.85 10.18 10.58
N GLU A 122 22.10 9.04 11.24
CA GLU A 122 21.98 7.72 10.62
C GLU A 122 20.54 7.43 10.18
N LYS A 123 19.54 7.82 11.00
CA LYS A 123 18.13 7.76 10.60
C LYS A 123 17.85 8.65 9.38
N ALA A 124 18.43 9.85 9.31
CA ALA A 124 18.28 10.73 8.16
C ALA A 124 18.92 10.13 6.89
N ALA A 125 20.11 9.54 6.99
CA ALA A 125 20.75 8.83 5.88
C ALA A 125 19.91 7.64 5.40
N ASN A 126 19.40 6.82 6.32
CA ASN A 126 18.51 5.70 5.99
C ASN A 126 17.19 6.17 5.34
N LEU A 127 16.66 7.32 5.75
CA LEU A 127 15.49 7.94 5.11
C LEU A 127 15.81 8.43 3.70
N LEU A 128 16.99 8.99 3.46
CA LEU A 128 17.44 9.40 2.13
C LEU A 128 17.57 8.18 1.19
N ASP A 129 18.15 7.09 1.67
CA ASP A 129 18.23 5.83 0.91
C ASP A 129 16.82 5.27 0.61
N SER A 130 15.91 5.36 1.57
CA SER A 130 14.51 4.97 1.40
C SER A 130 13.80 5.85 0.36
N LEU A 131 14.09 7.14 0.30
CA LEU A 131 13.56 8.06 -0.71
C LEU A 131 14.05 7.69 -2.12
N ASP A 132 15.30 7.28 -2.26
CA ASP A 132 15.82 6.81 -3.55
C ASP A 132 15.21 5.48 -3.98
N GLY A 133 14.94 4.57 -3.02
CA GLY A 133 14.12 3.38 -3.26
C GLY A 133 12.73 3.73 -3.78
N LEU A 134 12.06 4.69 -3.15
CA LEU A 134 10.74 5.16 -3.55
C LEU A 134 10.74 5.81 -4.95
N LYS A 135 11.73 6.66 -5.26
CA LYS A 135 11.89 7.23 -6.61
C LYS A 135 12.06 6.16 -7.68
N LYS A 136 12.85 5.12 -7.39
CA LYS A 136 13.04 3.97 -8.30
C LYS A 136 11.73 3.22 -8.52
N GLU A 137 10.96 2.97 -7.45
CA GLU A 137 9.66 2.30 -7.57
C GLU A 137 8.68 3.12 -8.41
N ILE A 138 8.58 4.42 -8.17
CA ILE A 138 7.77 5.35 -8.98
C ILE A 138 8.23 5.27 -10.44
N ARG A 139 9.53 5.46 -10.71
CA ARG A 139 10.07 5.35 -12.07
C ARG A 139 9.69 4.04 -12.74
N LEU A 140 9.84 2.91 -12.05
CA LEU A 140 9.49 1.60 -12.60
C LEU A 140 8.00 1.51 -12.94
N LYS A 141 7.10 1.91 -12.04
CA LYS A 141 5.64 1.87 -12.31
C LYS A 141 5.26 2.70 -13.53
N PHE A 142 5.80 3.91 -13.63
CA PHE A 142 5.49 4.83 -14.72
C PHE A 142 6.20 4.48 -16.05
N LYS A 143 7.37 3.84 -16.01
CA LYS A 143 8.12 3.39 -17.20
C LYS A 143 7.39 2.29 -17.99
N HIS A 144 6.54 1.49 -17.33
CA HIS A 144 5.74 0.45 -18.00
C HIS A 144 4.45 1.00 -18.63
N LEU A 145 4.18 2.31 -18.51
CA LEU A 145 3.06 2.94 -19.19
C LEU A 145 3.39 3.19 -20.67
N THR A 146 2.41 2.92 -21.51
CA THR A 146 2.44 3.35 -22.90
C THR A 146 2.34 4.87 -22.98
N LYS A 147 2.77 5.45 -24.11
CA LYS A 147 2.65 6.90 -24.35
C LYS A 147 1.22 7.41 -24.14
N GLN A 148 0.23 6.63 -24.57
CA GLN A 148 -1.17 6.99 -24.43
C GLN A 148 -1.66 6.91 -22.98
N GLU A 149 -1.27 5.86 -22.24
CA GLU A 149 -1.60 5.75 -20.81
C GLU A 149 -0.95 6.87 -20.00
N MET A 150 0.30 7.22 -20.32
CA MET A 150 0.98 8.35 -19.71
C MET A 150 0.25 9.67 -19.98
N LEU A 151 -0.17 9.88 -21.23
CA LEU A 151 -0.94 11.06 -21.62
C LEU A 151 -2.25 11.14 -20.82
N VAL A 152 -3.02 10.06 -20.76
CA VAL A 152 -4.26 9.99 -19.97
C VAL A 152 -4.00 10.28 -18.49
N PHE A 153 -2.96 9.70 -17.89
CA PHE A 153 -2.58 9.99 -16.50
C PHE A 153 -2.23 11.46 -16.30
N SER A 154 -1.43 12.05 -17.18
CA SER A 154 -1.03 13.46 -17.07
C SER A 154 -2.24 14.39 -17.16
N THR A 155 -3.21 14.07 -18.02
CA THR A 155 -4.46 14.83 -18.13
C THR A 155 -5.33 14.71 -16.88
N ILE A 156 -5.44 13.51 -16.30
CA ILE A 156 -6.14 13.31 -15.01
C ILE A 156 -5.49 14.19 -13.93
N TYR A 157 -4.16 14.15 -13.85
CA TYR A 157 -3.41 14.93 -12.86
C TYR A 157 -3.67 16.43 -13.02
N GLN A 158 -3.57 16.97 -14.25
CA GLN A 158 -3.80 18.38 -14.54
C GLN A 158 -5.24 18.82 -14.27
N LEU A 159 -6.23 18.05 -14.72
CA LEU A 159 -7.64 18.37 -14.51
C LEU A 159 -8.01 18.39 -13.02
N GLU A 160 -7.40 17.49 -12.24
CA GLU A 160 -7.57 17.51 -10.79
C GLU A 160 -6.94 18.75 -10.14
N GLU A 161 -5.80 19.23 -10.61
CA GLU A 161 -5.22 20.50 -10.11
C GLU A 161 -6.09 21.71 -10.48
N GLU A 162 -6.69 21.72 -11.67
CA GLU A 162 -7.53 22.83 -12.14
C GLU A 162 -8.93 22.85 -11.48
N LYS A 163 -9.59 21.69 -11.38
CA LYS A 163 -11.01 21.57 -10.99
C LYS A 163 -11.22 20.83 -9.66
N GLY A 164 -10.17 20.24 -9.09
CA GLY A 164 -10.23 19.41 -7.88
C GLY A 164 -10.57 17.94 -8.14
N PHE A 165 -11.09 17.60 -9.33
CA PHE A 165 -11.37 16.23 -9.75
C PHE A 165 -11.37 16.12 -11.27
N SER A 166 -11.25 14.89 -11.77
CA SER A 166 -11.47 14.59 -13.18
C SER A 166 -12.55 13.52 -13.34
N ASP A 167 -13.33 13.61 -14.41
CA ASP A 167 -14.36 12.64 -14.76
C ASP A 167 -14.11 12.13 -16.18
N TYR A 168 -14.77 11.03 -16.57
CA TYR A 168 -14.58 10.47 -17.92
C TYR A 168 -14.81 11.50 -19.01
N LYS A 169 -15.83 12.35 -18.84
CA LYS A 169 -16.25 13.36 -19.79
C LYS A 169 -15.20 14.46 -19.99
N SER A 170 -14.68 15.05 -18.90
CA SER A 170 -13.64 16.08 -19.02
C SER A 170 -12.34 15.54 -19.60
N ILE A 171 -11.97 14.31 -19.27
CA ILE A 171 -10.78 13.66 -19.83
C ILE A 171 -10.98 13.38 -21.33
N SER A 172 -12.16 12.87 -21.72
CA SER A 172 -12.48 12.61 -23.13
C SER A 172 -12.47 13.89 -23.97
N GLU A 173 -13.06 14.96 -23.45
CA GLU A 173 -13.12 16.26 -24.14
C GLU A 173 -11.72 16.86 -24.34
N ARG A 174 -10.83 16.71 -23.35
CA ARG A 174 -9.47 17.28 -23.41
C ARG A 174 -8.51 16.49 -24.30
N LEU A 175 -8.73 15.19 -24.46
CA LEU A 175 -7.87 14.30 -25.24
C LEU A 175 -8.42 13.96 -26.63
N ASP A 176 -9.64 14.41 -26.95
CA ASP A 176 -10.37 14.04 -28.16
C ASP A 176 -10.48 12.50 -28.32
N LEU A 177 -10.83 11.83 -27.23
CA LEU A 177 -11.01 10.38 -27.16
C LEU A 177 -12.41 10.04 -26.68
N THR A 178 -12.92 8.86 -27.03
CA THR A 178 -14.22 8.43 -26.49
C THR A 178 -14.13 8.12 -24.99
N GLU A 179 -15.21 8.38 -24.24
CA GLU A 179 -15.29 8.01 -22.81
C GLU A 179 -15.02 6.52 -22.57
N SER A 180 -15.42 5.65 -23.52
CA SER A 180 -15.12 4.22 -23.47
C SER A 180 -13.62 3.95 -23.55
N SER A 181 -12.89 4.65 -24.42
CA SER A 181 -11.44 4.55 -24.48
C SER A 181 -10.79 5.04 -23.17
N ILE A 182 -11.26 6.15 -22.60
CA ILE A 182 -10.76 6.65 -21.31
C ILE A 182 -11.01 5.63 -20.19
N ARG A 183 -12.18 5.00 -20.16
CA ARG A 183 -12.50 3.92 -19.21
C ARG A 183 -11.52 2.76 -19.32
N ASP A 184 -11.15 2.37 -20.53
CA ASP A 184 -10.20 1.27 -20.73
C ASP A 184 -8.78 1.67 -20.34
N TYR A 185 -8.35 2.91 -20.66
CA TYR A 185 -7.04 3.42 -20.23
C TYR A 185 -6.95 3.56 -18.71
N THR A 186 -7.96 4.13 -18.05
CA THR A 186 -7.98 4.26 -16.59
C THR A 186 -8.01 2.90 -15.90
N ARG A 187 -8.74 1.92 -16.43
CA ARG A 187 -8.67 0.54 -15.96
C ARG A 187 -7.26 -0.03 -16.06
N ARG A 188 -6.56 0.16 -17.18
CA ARG A 188 -5.17 -0.29 -17.35
C ARG A 188 -4.21 0.40 -16.39
N LEU A 189 -4.37 1.70 -16.15
CA LEU A 189 -3.56 2.45 -15.17
C LEU A 189 -3.70 1.85 -13.77
N VAL A 190 -4.93 1.56 -13.33
CA VAL A 190 -5.19 0.92 -12.03
C VAL A 190 -4.59 -0.49 -11.98
N GLN A 191 -4.75 -1.29 -13.05
CA GLN A 191 -4.16 -2.64 -13.13
C GLN A 191 -2.63 -2.65 -13.07
N LYS A 192 -1.99 -1.60 -13.59
CA LYS A 192 -0.53 -1.41 -13.52
C LYS A 192 -0.06 -0.83 -12.18
N GLY A 193 -0.97 -0.64 -11.21
CA GLY A 193 -0.62 -0.15 -9.87
C GLY A 193 -0.28 1.34 -9.83
N ILE A 194 -0.75 2.13 -10.80
CA ILE A 194 -0.65 3.59 -10.72
C ILE A 194 -1.61 4.06 -9.63
N PRO A 195 -1.15 4.87 -8.65
CA PRO A 195 -1.94 5.26 -7.50
C PRO A 195 -3.00 6.32 -7.88
N LEU A 196 -4.11 5.82 -8.42
CA LEU A 196 -5.31 6.57 -8.79
C LEU A 196 -6.48 6.13 -7.91
N GLU A 197 -7.15 7.10 -7.32
CA GLU A 197 -8.36 6.92 -6.53
C GLU A 197 -9.59 7.14 -7.41
N LYS A 198 -10.52 6.19 -7.36
CA LYS A 198 -11.76 6.21 -8.13
C LYS A 198 -12.93 6.27 -7.17
N VAL A 199 -13.66 7.37 -7.17
CA VAL A 199 -14.83 7.58 -6.30
C VAL A 199 -16.10 7.61 -7.14
N LYS A 200 -17.08 6.79 -6.77
CA LYS A 200 -18.41 6.76 -7.42
C LYS A 200 -19.40 7.56 -6.60
N ILE A 201 -19.95 8.63 -7.17
CA ILE A 201 -20.91 9.52 -6.50
C ILE A 201 -22.31 9.25 -7.04
N ARG A 202 -23.25 8.94 -6.13
CA ARG A 202 -24.70 8.77 -6.41
C ARG A 202 -24.99 7.86 -7.61
N ASN A 203 -24.18 6.83 -7.79
CA ASN A 203 -24.27 5.84 -8.86
C ASN A 203 -24.18 6.33 -10.31
N LYS A 204 -24.00 7.62 -10.55
CA LYS A 204 -23.99 8.21 -11.90
C LYS A 204 -22.63 8.76 -12.30
N GLU A 205 -21.93 9.40 -11.36
CA GLU A 205 -20.68 10.10 -11.65
C GLU A 205 -19.49 9.32 -11.10
N VAL A 206 -18.42 9.23 -11.88
CA VAL A 206 -17.15 8.65 -11.47
C VAL A 206 -16.11 9.75 -11.50
N ARG A 207 -15.49 9.99 -10.34
CA ARG A 207 -14.40 10.94 -10.20
C ARG A 207 -13.09 10.21 -10.00
N PHE A 208 -12.06 10.74 -10.63
CA PHE A 208 -10.68 10.32 -10.53
C PHE A 208 -9.87 11.38 -9.82
N MET A 209 -9.06 10.91 -8.88
CA MET A 209 -8.11 11.71 -8.13
C MET A 209 -6.78 10.96 -8.10
N VAL A 210 -5.68 11.67 -8.22
CA VAL A 210 -4.35 11.12 -8.01
C VAL A 210 -4.13 11.04 -6.52
N SER A 211 -3.63 9.89 -6.04
CA SER A 211 -3.50 9.67 -4.61
C SER A 211 -2.69 10.79 -3.94
N PRO A 212 -3.15 11.36 -2.80
CA PRO A 212 -2.46 12.44 -2.11
C PRO A 212 -1.01 12.09 -1.75
N ASN A 213 -0.74 10.81 -1.49
CA ASN A 213 0.61 10.33 -1.17
C ASN A 213 1.57 10.48 -2.36
N LEU A 214 1.10 10.19 -3.58
CA LEU A 214 1.93 10.39 -4.77
C LEU A 214 2.24 11.88 -4.96
N LYS A 215 1.24 12.75 -4.77
CA LYS A 215 1.40 14.21 -4.92
C LYS A 215 2.40 14.81 -3.93
N LYS A 216 2.45 14.28 -2.70
CA LYS A 216 3.43 14.69 -1.68
C LYS A 216 4.86 14.31 -2.05
N VAL A 217 5.03 13.21 -2.78
CA VAL A 217 6.34 12.63 -3.10
C VAL A 217 6.88 13.17 -4.43
N ALA A 218 6.03 13.32 -5.44
CA ALA A 218 6.45 13.75 -6.76
C ALA A 218 5.38 14.62 -7.44
N SER A 219 5.80 15.76 -7.98
CA SER A 219 4.98 16.55 -8.89
C SER A 219 4.91 15.88 -10.27
N LEU A 220 3.90 16.25 -11.08
CA LEU A 220 3.75 15.72 -12.44
C LEU A 220 5.03 15.88 -13.28
N ASN A 221 5.67 17.05 -13.21
CA ASN A 221 6.93 17.31 -13.92
C ASN A 221 8.05 16.38 -13.47
N THR A 222 8.14 16.08 -12.18
CA THR A 222 9.12 15.12 -11.65
C THR A 222 8.84 13.72 -12.17
N ILE A 223 7.57 13.29 -12.21
CA ILE A 223 7.18 11.98 -12.75
C ILE A 223 7.57 11.85 -14.22
N LEU A 224 7.28 12.88 -15.03
CA LEU A 224 7.65 12.88 -16.45
C LEU A 224 9.17 12.77 -16.64
N ARG A 225 9.96 13.58 -15.92
CA ARG A 225 11.42 13.51 -15.95
C ARG A 225 11.97 12.14 -15.54
N LEU A 226 11.36 11.50 -14.54
CA LEU A 226 11.78 10.18 -14.08
C LEU A 226 11.56 9.08 -15.14
N VAL A 227 10.55 9.23 -15.99
CA VAL A 227 10.24 8.29 -17.08
C VAL A 227 11.16 8.49 -18.29
N ASP A 228 11.53 9.73 -18.58
CA ASP A 228 12.40 10.07 -19.70
C ASP A 228 13.89 9.72 -19.44
N LEU A 229 14.29 9.58 -18.17
CA LEU A 229 15.60 9.08 -17.73
C LEU A 229 15.71 7.56 -17.89
#